data_AF-A0A3C1LPC1-F1
#
_entry.id   AF-A0A3C1LPC1-F1
#
_cell.length_a   1.000
_cell.length_b   1.000
_cell.length_c   1.000
_cell.angle_alpha   90.00
_cell.angle_beta   90.00
_cell.angle_gamma   90.00
#
_symmetry.space_group_name_H-M   'P 1'
#
loop_
_entity.id
_entity.type
_entity.pdbx_description
1 polymer ?
#
loop_
_entity_poly.entity_id
_entity_poly.type
_entity_poly.pdbx_seq_one_letter_code
_entity_poly.pdbx_strand_id
1 'polypeptide(L)'
;SKPVGDFVYRGDVIASRKAAGGFNFVKAPQTGNITHFDSKTGVITLQYKTSPIDFPAHVHGEVIELQAEESVTLRYEARRLDGSLGVGKDSSGTLYCVDNEAAIGDSDLKGKLIVCSFAPGLELLNSLKEKQIAGLICSSMEEKTLCGFIRQELGVINTGNEPLAYSILILGSFGKQAMSSSLWQELKAIEGKHAYLAPHTRIRAGVVRPFLDCQA
;
A
#
# COMPACT_ATOMS: atom_id res chain seq x y z
N SER A 1 -9.88 32.53 17.76
CA SER A 1 -10.73 31.36 18.07
C SER A 1 -10.78 30.49 16.84
N LYS A 2 -10.76 29.17 16.99
CA LYS A 2 -10.88 28.24 15.87
C LYS A 2 -12.38 28.01 15.56
N PRO A 3 -12.88 28.28 14.34
CA PRO A 3 -14.28 28.08 13.99
C PRO A 3 -14.67 26.61 13.83
N VAL A 4 -15.98 26.36 13.69
CA VAL A 4 -16.51 25.06 13.25
C VAL A 4 -15.89 24.71 11.88
N GLY A 5 -15.35 23.51 11.76
CA GLY A 5 -14.61 23.03 10.60
C GLY A 5 -13.10 22.87 10.84
N ASP A 6 -12.54 23.55 11.85
CA ASP A 6 -11.10 23.51 12.11
C ASP A 6 -10.63 22.24 12.80
N PHE A 7 -9.43 21.79 12.43
CA PHE A 7 -8.68 20.76 13.14
C PHE A 7 -7.90 21.34 14.32
N VAL A 8 -7.91 20.62 15.45
CA VAL A 8 -7.25 21.01 16.70
C VAL A 8 -6.46 19.85 17.27
N TYR A 9 -5.27 20.15 17.81
CA TYR A 9 -4.52 19.21 18.61
C TYR A 9 -4.95 19.29 20.08
N ARG A 10 -4.80 18.19 20.81
CA ARG A 10 -4.92 18.20 22.27
C ARG A 10 -4.04 19.30 22.87
N GLY A 11 -4.65 20.16 23.68
CA GLY A 11 -3.98 21.30 24.31
C GLY A 11 -4.08 22.62 23.55
N ASP A 12 -4.52 22.63 22.29
CA ASP A 12 -4.79 23.85 21.53
C ASP A 12 -5.86 24.69 22.21
N VAL A 13 -5.71 26.01 22.18
CA VAL A 13 -6.73 26.94 22.67
C VAL A 13 -7.88 27.01 21.67
N ILE A 14 -9.06 26.56 22.08
CA ILE A 14 -10.28 26.52 21.25
C ILE A 14 -11.24 27.67 21.54
N ALA A 15 -11.25 28.17 22.78
CA ALA A 15 -12.02 29.35 23.16
C ALA A 15 -11.24 30.21 24.15
N SER A 16 -11.54 31.51 24.17
CA SER A 16 -10.99 32.44 25.15
C SER A 16 -12.05 33.44 25.61
N ARG A 17 -11.94 33.89 26.86
CA ARG A 17 -12.77 34.95 27.42
C ARG A 17 -11.90 35.95 28.16
N LYS A 18 -12.15 37.24 27.94
CA LYS A 18 -11.54 38.30 28.74
C LYS A 18 -12.23 38.40 30.10
N ALA A 19 -11.45 38.42 31.17
CA ALA A 19 -11.89 38.57 32.56
C ALA A 19 -11.07 39.68 33.25
N ALA A 20 -11.49 40.11 34.45
CA ALA A 20 -10.91 41.26 35.16
C ALA A 20 -9.42 41.12 35.54
N GLY A 21 -8.80 39.95 35.31
CA GLY A 21 -7.38 39.68 35.55
C GLY A 21 -6.63 39.09 34.35
N GLY A 22 -7.17 39.16 33.13
CA GLY A 22 -6.53 38.62 31.92
C GLY A 22 -7.47 37.81 31.03
N PHE A 23 -6.95 36.76 30.39
CA PHE A 23 -7.72 35.86 29.53
C PHE A 23 -7.83 34.48 30.17
N ASN A 24 -9.06 33.96 30.22
CA ASN A 24 -9.31 32.55 30.48
C ASN A 24 -9.30 31.81 29.15
N PHE A 25 -8.63 30.66 29.10
CA PHE A 25 -8.50 29.83 27.90
C PHE A 25 -9.15 28.47 28.14
N VAL A 26 -9.89 27.99 27.14
CA VAL A 26 -10.34 26.60 27.06
C VAL A 26 -9.45 25.88 26.07
N LYS A 27 -8.84 24.79 26.53
CA LYS A 27 -7.97 23.95 25.71
C LYS A 27 -8.72 22.71 25.21
N ALA A 28 -8.39 22.23 24.02
CA ALA A 28 -8.94 21.00 23.49
C ALA A 28 -8.51 19.80 24.36
N PRO A 29 -9.45 19.00 24.91
CA PRO A 29 -9.11 17.83 25.73
C PRO A 29 -8.54 16.68 24.91
N GLN A 30 -8.83 16.64 23.60
CA GLN A 30 -8.42 15.62 22.63
C GLN A 30 -8.16 16.26 21.26
N THR A 31 -7.41 15.56 20.41
CA THR A 31 -7.20 15.93 19.00
C THR A 31 -8.46 15.62 18.19
N GLY A 32 -8.83 16.47 17.23
CA GLY A 32 -9.98 16.23 16.35
C GLY A 32 -10.43 17.48 15.58
N ASN A 33 -11.58 17.40 14.92
CA ASN A 33 -12.21 18.54 14.24
C ASN A 33 -13.32 19.15 15.10
N ILE A 34 -13.46 20.47 15.10
CA ILE A 34 -14.62 21.15 15.67
C ILE A 34 -15.81 20.93 14.73
N THR A 35 -16.75 20.05 15.09
CA THR A 35 -17.88 19.71 14.22
C THR A 35 -19.13 20.51 14.53
N HIS A 36 -19.27 20.99 15.77
CA HIS A 36 -20.42 21.77 16.18
C HIS A 36 -20.06 22.74 17.31
N PHE A 37 -20.71 23.90 17.31
CA PHE A 37 -20.68 24.84 18.41
C PHE A 37 -22.08 25.42 18.62
N ASP A 38 -22.60 25.23 19.83
CA ASP A 38 -23.84 25.88 20.26
C ASP A 38 -23.49 27.15 21.04
N SER A 39 -23.80 28.30 20.43
CA SER A 39 -23.52 29.61 21.02
C SER A 39 -24.42 29.97 22.20
N LYS A 40 -25.56 29.28 22.38
CA LYS A 40 -26.47 29.50 23.51
C LYS A 40 -25.99 28.77 24.77
N THR A 41 -25.52 27.54 24.62
CA THR A 41 -25.07 26.69 25.73
C THR A 41 -23.56 26.75 25.96
N GLY A 42 -22.78 27.19 24.98
CA GLY A 42 -21.32 27.21 25.02
C GLY A 42 -20.68 25.84 24.78
N VAL A 43 -21.46 24.85 24.33
CA VAL A 43 -20.99 23.48 24.09
C VAL A 43 -20.28 23.41 22.73
N ILE A 44 -19.04 22.92 22.74
CA ILE A 44 -18.25 22.63 21.54
C ILE A 44 -18.14 21.11 21.39
N THR A 45 -18.48 20.59 20.21
CA THR A 45 -18.28 19.18 19.87
C THR A 45 -16.99 19.01 19.08
N LEU A 46 -16.10 18.16 19.60
CA LEU A 46 -14.89 17.71 18.92
C LEU A 46 -15.10 16.28 18.44
N GLN A 47 -14.90 16.03 17.15
CA GLN A 47 -14.97 14.71 16.57
C GLN A 47 -13.73 14.43 15.73
N TYR A 48 -13.03 13.34 16.05
CA TYR A 48 -11.99 12.84 15.16
C TYR A 48 -12.68 12.17 13.98
N LYS A 49 -12.57 12.77 12.79
CA LYS A 49 -13.15 12.19 11.57
C LYS A 49 -12.19 11.12 11.09
N THR A 50 -12.44 9.86 11.46
CA THR A 50 -11.83 8.72 10.80
C THR A 50 -12.70 8.34 9.61
N SER A 51 -12.15 8.38 8.40
CA SER A 51 -12.78 7.67 7.29
C SER A 51 -12.52 6.18 7.46
N PRO A 52 -13.52 5.31 7.22
CA PRO A 52 -13.27 3.87 7.16
C PRO A 52 -12.21 3.62 6.08
N ILE A 53 -11.27 2.73 6.41
CA ILE A 53 -10.25 2.26 5.48
C ILE A 53 -10.68 0.87 5.06
N ASP A 54 -10.95 0.69 3.78
CA ASP A 54 -11.22 -0.65 3.24
C ASP A 54 -9.95 -1.49 3.34
N PHE A 55 -10.06 -2.63 4.02
CA PHE A 55 -8.98 -3.59 4.16
C PHE A 55 -9.35 -4.87 3.39
N PRO A 56 -9.05 -4.95 2.08
CA PRO A 56 -9.34 -6.14 1.31
C PRO A 56 -8.51 -7.32 1.82
N ALA A 57 -9.11 -8.51 1.84
CA ALA A 57 -8.41 -9.71 2.28
C ALA A 57 -7.26 -10.12 1.35
N HIS A 58 -7.29 -9.68 0.08
CA HIS A 58 -6.37 -10.03 -1.02
C HIS A 58 -6.27 -11.51 -1.40
N VAL A 59 -6.80 -12.41 -0.59
CA VAL A 59 -6.80 -13.86 -0.81
C VAL A 59 -8.22 -14.41 -0.80
N HIS A 60 -8.41 -15.51 -1.52
CA HIS A 60 -9.59 -16.35 -1.41
C HIS A 60 -9.36 -17.41 -0.33
N GLY A 61 -10.29 -17.53 0.62
CA GLY A 61 -10.13 -18.45 1.73
C GLY A 61 -11.45 -18.71 2.44
N GLU A 62 -11.35 -19.44 3.54
CA GLU A 62 -12.46 -19.79 4.42
C GLU A 62 -12.44 -18.90 5.66
N VAL A 63 -13.59 -18.32 6.02
CA VAL A 63 -13.77 -17.65 7.31
C VAL A 63 -13.87 -18.71 8.39
N ILE A 64 -12.88 -18.79 9.27
CA ILE A 64 -12.83 -19.79 10.35
C ILE A 64 -13.25 -19.21 11.70
N GLU A 65 -13.22 -17.88 11.85
CA GLU A 65 -13.69 -17.18 13.05
C GLU A 65 -14.24 -15.81 12.65
N LEU A 66 -15.35 -15.40 13.29
CA LEU A 66 -15.95 -14.09 13.11
C LEU A 66 -16.34 -13.53 14.48
N GLN A 67 -15.79 -12.38 14.83
CA GLN A 67 -16.21 -11.55 15.96
C GLN A 67 -16.95 -10.35 15.36
N ALA A 68 -18.27 -10.33 15.53
CA ALA A 68 -19.13 -9.32 14.91
C ALA A 68 -18.64 -7.91 15.25
N GLU A 69 -18.52 -7.05 14.22
CA GLU A 69 -18.06 -5.67 14.32
C GLU A 69 -16.60 -5.48 14.79
N GLU A 70 -15.86 -6.56 15.06
CA GLU A 70 -14.51 -6.51 15.62
C GLU A 70 -13.46 -7.14 14.69
N SER A 71 -13.61 -8.41 14.30
CA SER A 71 -12.57 -9.13 13.56
C SER A 71 -13.09 -10.30 12.73
N VAL A 72 -12.34 -10.67 11.68
CA VAL A 72 -12.53 -11.88 10.88
C VAL A 72 -11.21 -12.60 10.72
N THR A 73 -11.21 -13.93 10.91
CA THR A 73 -10.04 -14.78 10.69
C THR A 73 -10.24 -15.62 9.44
N LEU A 74 -9.33 -15.50 8.48
CA LEU A 74 -9.33 -16.24 7.23
C LEU A 74 -8.24 -17.31 7.22
N ARG A 75 -8.59 -18.50 6.72
CA ARG A 75 -7.65 -19.57 6.36
C ARG A 75 -7.58 -19.68 4.85
N TYR A 76 -6.37 -19.64 4.30
CA TYR A 76 -6.13 -19.83 2.87
C TYR A 76 -4.88 -20.68 2.64
N GLU A 77 -4.79 -21.28 1.46
CA GLU A 77 -3.62 -22.01 0.98
C GLU A 77 -3.05 -21.30 -0.24
N ALA A 78 -1.73 -21.16 -0.27
CA ALA A 78 -1.00 -20.53 -1.37
C ALA A 78 0.43 -21.05 -1.43
N ARG A 79 1.03 -21.00 -2.61
CA ARG A 79 2.47 -21.13 -2.78
C ARG A 79 3.10 -19.75 -2.61
N ARG A 80 3.97 -19.61 -1.60
CA ARG A 80 4.69 -18.36 -1.32
C ARG A 80 6.01 -18.26 -2.07
N LEU A 81 6.26 -17.10 -2.67
CA LEU A 81 7.56 -16.67 -3.16
C LEU A 81 8.01 -15.43 -2.40
N ASP A 82 9.10 -15.55 -1.64
CA ASP A 82 9.70 -14.41 -0.94
C ASP A 82 10.51 -13.55 -1.91
N GLY A 83 10.39 -12.23 -1.75
CA GLY A 83 11.22 -11.26 -2.44
C GLY A 83 12.26 -10.61 -1.54
N SER A 84 13.22 -9.96 -2.18
CA SER A 84 14.24 -9.19 -1.47
C SER A 84 13.78 -7.77 -1.14
N LEU A 85 12.99 -7.17 -2.03
CA LEU A 85 12.49 -5.80 -1.90
C LEU A 85 11.12 -5.68 -2.54
N GLY A 86 10.22 -4.96 -1.87
CA GLY A 86 8.94 -4.54 -2.42
C GLY A 86 8.65 -3.09 -2.08
N VAL A 87 7.85 -2.44 -2.94
CA VAL A 87 7.37 -1.06 -2.77
C VAL A 87 5.92 -0.94 -3.23
N GLY A 88 5.23 0.09 -2.77
CA GLY A 88 3.80 0.31 -3.04
C GLY A 88 2.91 -0.37 -2.00
N LYS A 89 1.61 -0.49 -2.25
CA LYS A 89 0.65 -1.06 -1.29
C LYS A 89 0.32 -2.51 -1.62
N ASP A 90 -0.20 -3.23 -0.64
CA ASP A 90 -0.79 -4.55 -0.85
C ASP A 90 -1.75 -4.56 -2.05
N SER A 91 -1.60 -5.57 -2.90
CA SER A 91 -2.38 -5.70 -4.11
C SER A 91 -2.64 -7.17 -4.45
N SER A 92 -3.69 -7.43 -5.20
CA SER A 92 -4.04 -8.78 -5.61
C SER A 92 -4.67 -8.76 -6.99
N GLY A 93 -4.49 -9.85 -7.73
CA GLY A 93 -5.05 -9.98 -9.06
C GLY A 93 -4.61 -11.26 -9.73
N THR A 94 -5.02 -11.43 -10.98
CA THR A 94 -4.63 -12.57 -11.79
C THR A 94 -3.20 -12.40 -12.31
N LEU A 95 -2.37 -13.44 -12.18
CA LEU A 95 -1.02 -13.47 -12.74
C LEU A 95 -1.05 -13.45 -14.27
N TYR A 96 -0.20 -12.61 -14.84
CA TYR A 96 0.02 -12.51 -16.28
C TYR A 96 1.50 -12.38 -16.57
N CYS A 97 2.04 -13.30 -17.36
CA CYS A 97 3.47 -13.48 -17.49
C CYS A 97 3.95 -13.03 -18.88
N VAL A 98 4.82 -12.03 -18.90
CA VAL A 98 5.43 -11.47 -20.12
C VAL A 98 6.91 -11.82 -20.23
N ASP A 99 7.32 -12.35 -21.36
CA ASP A 99 8.71 -12.73 -21.63
C ASP A 99 9.52 -11.65 -22.35
N ASN A 100 8.84 -10.65 -22.92
CA ASN A 100 9.44 -9.50 -23.57
C ASN A 100 8.49 -8.28 -23.53
N GLU A 101 9.02 -7.08 -23.79
CA GLU A 101 8.22 -5.84 -23.72
C GLU A 101 7.12 -5.75 -24.79
N ALA A 102 7.29 -6.38 -25.96
CA ALA A 102 6.28 -6.34 -27.02
C ALA A 102 5.00 -7.09 -26.63
N ALA A 103 5.09 -8.08 -25.74
CA ALA A 103 3.93 -8.84 -25.23
C ALA A 103 2.96 -7.99 -24.38
N ILE A 104 3.40 -6.80 -23.94
CA ILE A 104 2.57 -5.87 -23.15
C ILE A 104 1.60 -5.10 -24.06
N GLY A 105 1.94 -4.88 -25.34
CA GLY A 105 1.27 -4.05 -26.35
C GLY A 105 -0.21 -3.73 -26.11
N ASP A 106 -1.12 -4.40 -26.82
CA ASP A 106 -2.57 -4.16 -26.74
C ASP A 106 -3.28 -5.04 -25.69
N SER A 107 -2.52 -5.81 -24.92
CA SER A 107 -3.05 -6.66 -23.86
C SER A 107 -3.84 -5.85 -22.83
N ASP A 108 -4.99 -6.37 -22.40
CA ASP A 108 -5.73 -5.82 -21.26
C ASP A 108 -5.08 -6.32 -19.97
N LEU A 109 -4.35 -5.43 -19.32
CA LEU A 109 -3.57 -5.71 -18.12
C LEU A 109 -4.20 -5.12 -16.85
N LYS A 110 -5.38 -4.50 -16.97
CA LYS A 110 -6.01 -3.79 -15.86
C LYS A 110 -6.26 -4.72 -14.68
N GLY A 111 -5.75 -4.35 -13.50
CA GLY A 111 -5.89 -5.12 -12.28
C GLY A 111 -5.12 -6.45 -12.24
N LYS A 112 -4.26 -6.75 -13.24
CA LYS A 112 -3.44 -7.96 -13.26
C LYS A 112 -2.11 -7.76 -12.52
N LEU A 113 -1.55 -8.85 -12.02
CA LEU A 113 -0.20 -8.91 -11.49
C LEU A 113 0.75 -9.38 -12.60
N ILE A 114 1.64 -8.50 -13.06
CA ILE A 114 2.51 -8.76 -14.20
C ILE A 114 3.81 -9.37 -13.73
N VAL A 115 4.17 -10.54 -14.27
CA VAL A 115 5.47 -11.18 -14.04
C VAL A 115 6.33 -11.00 -15.29
N CYS A 116 7.47 -10.33 -15.16
CA CYS A 116 8.43 -10.16 -16.25
C CYS A 116 9.60 -11.13 -16.11
N SER A 117 9.94 -11.84 -17.19
CA SER A 117 11.14 -12.69 -17.23
C SER A 117 12.45 -11.89 -17.33
N PHE A 118 12.38 -10.60 -17.63
CA PHE A 118 13.51 -9.70 -17.86
C PHE A 118 13.53 -8.56 -16.83
N ALA A 119 14.64 -7.81 -16.79
CA ALA A 119 14.77 -6.63 -15.93
C ALA A 119 14.07 -5.42 -16.59
N PRO A 120 12.98 -4.89 -16.00
CA PRO A 120 12.19 -3.81 -16.60
C PRO A 120 12.91 -2.45 -16.54
N GLY A 121 12.76 -1.65 -17.60
CA GLY A 121 13.21 -0.26 -17.67
C GLY A 121 12.16 0.77 -17.24
N LEU A 122 12.57 2.04 -17.08
CA LEU A 122 11.68 3.11 -16.63
C LEU A 122 10.52 3.39 -17.61
N GLU A 123 10.77 3.30 -18.92
CA GLU A 123 9.73 3.47 -19.94
C GLU A 123 8.64 2.41 -19.80
N LEU A 124 9.03 1.16 -19.55
CA LEU A 124 8.09 0.07 -19.29
C LEU A 124 7.26 0.32 -18.04
N LEU A 125 7.88 0.77 -16.95
CA LEU A 125 7.16 1.06 -15.71
C LEU A 125 6.08 2.13 -15.91
N ASN A 126 6.39 3.16 -16.70
CA ASN A 126 5.42 4.20 -17.05
C ASN A 126 4.32 3.66 -17.98
N SER A 127 4.65 2.81 -18.96
CA SER A 127 3.65 2.17 -19.82
C SER A 127 2.67 1.29 -19.02
N LEU A 128 3.18 0.48 -18.10
CA LEU A 128 2.37 -0.36 -17.20
C LEU A 128 1.48 0.46 -16.27
N LYS A 129 1.92 1.65 -15.87
CA LYS A 129 1.10 2.58 -15.08
C LYS A 129 -0.16 3.00 -15.86
N GLU A 130 -0.02 3.34 -17.14
CA GLU A 130 -1.17 3.73 -17.98
C GLU A 130 -2.15 2.55 -18.20
N LYS A 131 -1.64 1.32 -18.14
CA LYS A 131 -2.45 0.09 -18.22
C LYS A 131 -3.18 -0.29 -16.92
N GLN A 132 -2.97 0.46 -15.82
CA GLN A 132 -3.66 0.25 -14.52
C GLN A 132 -3.51 -1.18 -13.97
N ILE A 133 -2.30 -1.74 -14.05
CA ILE A 133 -1.99 -3.04 -13.47
C ILE A 133 -2.10 -3.00 -11.93
N ALA A 134 -2.27 -4.16 -11.29
CA ALA A 134 -2.27 -4.25 -9.82
C ALA A 134 -0.84 -4.24 -9.25
N GLY A 135 0.12 -4.83 -9.98
CA GLY A 135 1.50 -4.93 -9.50
C GLY A 135 2.43 -5.60 -10.51
N LEU A 136 3.74 -5.43 -10.28
CA LEU A 136 4.82 -5.94 -11.12
C LEU A 136 5.76 -6.82 -10.30
N ILE A 137 6.13 -7.97 -10.85
CA ILE A 137 7.05 -8.93 -10.26
C ILE A 137 8.21 -9.16 -11.25
N CYS A 138 9.44 -8.97 -10.79
CA CYS A 138 10.63 -9.25 -11.58
C CYS A 138 11.76 -9.85 -10.73
N SER A 139 12.74 -10.48 -11.39
CA SER A 139 13.93 -11.02 -10.71
C SER A 139 14.87 -9.90 -10.26
N SER A 140 15.11 -8.90 -11.11
CA SER A 140 15.95 -7.75 -10.79
C SER A 140 15.43 -6.49 -11.44
N MET A 141 15.88 -5.34 -10.93
CA MET A 141 15.64 -4.02 -11.52
C MET A 141 16.82 -3.12 -11.19
N GLU A 142 17.17 -2.16 -12.05
CA GLU A 142 18.16 -1.15 -11.67
C GLU A 142 17.59 -0.21 -10.60
N GLU A 143 18.39 0.11 -9.57
CA GLU A 143 17.98 1.04 -8.50
C GLU A 143 17.56 2.40 -9.07
N LYS A 144 18.31 2.96 -10.03
CA LYS A 144 17.97 4.22 -10.71
C LYS A 144 16.60 4.18 -11.38
N THR A 145 16.19 3.03 -11.91
CA THR A 145 14.90 2.84 -12.57
C THR A 145 13.79 2.88 -11.52
N LEU A 146 13.99 2.18 -10.40
CA LEU A 146 13.06 2.19 -9.28
C LEU A 146 12.91 3.59 -8.68
N CYS A 147 14.02 4.24 -8.33
CA CYS A 147 14.01 5.62 -7.81
C CYS A 147 13.40 6.61 -8.81
N GLY A 148 13.66 6.45 -10.11
CA GLY A 148 13.03 7.26 -11.17
C GLY A 148 11.51 7.10 -11.23
N PHE A 149 11.01 5.89 -10.99
CA PHE A 149 9.56 5.61 -10.96
C PHE A 149 8.89 6.14 -9.68
N ILE A 150 9.52 5.94 -8.52
CA ILE A 150 8.99 6.41 -7.22
C ILE A 150 9.16 7.94 -7.09
N ARG A 151 10.10 8.54 -7.82
CA ARG A 151 10.50 9.98 -7.77
C ARG A 151 11.07 10.42 -6.42
N GLN A 152 11.62 9.49 -5.68
CA GLN A 152 12.32 9.70 -4.42
C GLN A 152 13.34 8.58 -4.23
N GLU A 153 14.32 8.81 -3.37
CA GLU A 153 15.22 7.76 -2.90
C GLU A 153 14.47 6.76 -2.02
N LEU A 154 14.92 5.50 -2.03
CA LEU A 154 14.34 4.47 -1.18
C LEU A 154 14.71 4.73 0.28
N GLY A 155 13.69 4.83 1.14
CA GLY A 155 13.89 4.84 2.58
C GLY A 155 14.48 3.51 3.03
N VAL A 156 15.74 3.51 3.46
CA VAL A 156 16.56 2.29 3.74
C VAL A 156 16.06 1.45 4.93
N ILE A 157 14.91 1.75 5.54
CA ILE A 157 14.48 1.14 6.79
C ILE A 157 13.13 0.40 6.66
N ASN A 158 12.19 0.94 5.87
CA ASN A 158 10.81 0.44 5.80
C ASN A 158 10.14 0.92 4.51
N THR A 159 9.69 0.00 3.66
CA THR A 159 8.98 0.27 2.40
C THR A 159 7.65 -0.48 2.37
N GLY A 160 6.85 -0.26 1.32
CA GLY A 160 5.56 -0.93 1.13
C GLY A 160 4.36 -0.13 1.60
N ASN A 161 4.48 1.20 1.57
CA ASN A 161 3.37 2.14 1.81
C ASN A 161 3.45 3.36 0.89
N GLU A 162 4.35 3.32 -0.09
CA GLU A 162 4.54 4.40 -1.04
C GLU A 162 3.25 4.60 -1.86
N PRO A 163 2.84 5.85 -2.14
CA PRO A 163 1.65 6.16 -2.93
C PRO A 163 1.92 5.94 -4.42
N LEU A 164 2.23 4.70 -4.80
CA LEU A 164 2.50 4.29 -6.18
C LEU A 164 1.22 3.87 -6.89
N ALA A 165 1.25 3.93 -8.22
CA ALA A 165 0.13 3.50 -9.06
C ALA A 165 -0.12 1.98 -9.00
N TYR A 166 0.94 1.21 -8.73
CA TYR A 166 0.91 -0.24 -8.53
C TYR A 166 2.10 -0.65 -7.67
N SER A 167 2.04 -1.84 -7.07
CA SER A 167 3.13 -2.37 -6.25
C SER A 167 4.19 -3.09 -7.07
N ILE A 168 5.42 -3.12 -6.58
CA ILE A 168 6.54 -3.78 -7.26
C ILE A 168 7.17 -4.77 -6.28
N LEU A 169 7.46 -5.98 -6.77
CA LEU A 169 8.24 -7.01 -6.09
C LEU A 169 9.49 -7.35 -6.88
N ILE A 170 10.64 -7.24 -6.23
CA ILE A 170 11.93 -7.69 -6.75
C ILE A 170 12.31 -8.95 -5.99
N LEU A 171 12.31 -10.09 -6.69
CA LEU A 171 12.58 -11.40 -6.10
C LEU A 171 14.08 -11.56 -5.75
N GLY A 172 14.96 -11.09 -6.62
CA GLY A 172 16.41 -11.23 -6.51
C GLY A 172 17.09 -9.98 -5.97
N SER A 173 17.91 -9.31 -6.77
CA SER A 173 18.70 -8.15 -6.35
C SER A 173 18.51 -6.97 -7.30
N PHE A 174 19.11 -5.82 -6.99
CA PHE A 174 19.25 -4.78 -8.00
C PHE A 174 20.17 -5.23 -9.14
N GLY A 175 19.85 -4.80 -10.37
CA GLY A 175 20.62 -5.10 -11.57
C GLY A 175 19.75 -5.37 -12.80
N LYS A 176 20.36 -6.02 -13.79
CA LYS A 176 19.77 -6.30 -15.11
C LYS A 176 19.61 -7.79 -15.42
N GLN A 177 19.68 -8.63 -14.40
CA GLN A 177 19.60 -10.08 -14.53
C GLN A 177 18.19 -10.50 -14.95
N ALA A 178 18.11 -11.35 -15.97
CA ALA A 178 16.87 -12.05 -16.27
C ALA A 178 16.50 -13.02 -15.15
N MET A 179 15.22 -13.37 -15.08
CA MET A 179 14.71 -14.46 -14.25
C MET A 179 15.33 -15.79 -14.70
N SER A 180 15.63 -16.68 -13.75
CA SER A 180 16.10 -18.02 -14.10
C SER A 180 15.02 -18.79 -14.86
N SER A 181 15.44 -19.64 -15.80
CA SER A 181 14.50 -20.43 -16.60
C SER A 181 13.59 -21.32 -15.76
N SER A 182 14.11 -21.86 -14.64
CA SER A 182 13.31 -22.69 -13.73
C SER A 182 12.21 -21.89 -13.04
N LEU A 183 12.56 -20.74 -12.44
CA LEU A 183 11.59 -19.88 -11.77
C LEU A 183 10.55 -19.33 -12.75
N TRP A 184 10.99 -18.96 -13.95
CA TRP A 184 10.11 -18.51 -15.01
C TRP A 184 9.09 -19.58 -15.41
N GLN A 185 9.54 -20.82 -15.61
CA GLN A 185 8.64 -21.94 -15.92
C GLN A 185 7.64 -22.22 -14.79
N GLU A 186 8.08 -22.14 -13.54
CA GLU A 186 7.21 -22.32 -12.38
C GLU A 186 6.12 -21.23 -12.30
N LEU A 187 6.46 -19.97 -12.56
CA LEU A 187 5.50 -18.86 -12.58
C LEU A 187 4.57 -18.93 -13.80
N LYS A 188 5.08 -19.33 -14.98
CA LYS A 188 4.24 -19.56 -16.16
C LYS A 188 3.24 -20.69 -15.94
N ALA A 189 3.60 -21.74 -15.20
CA ALA A 189 2.71 -22.86 -14.92
C ALA A 189 1.47 -22.46 -14.10
N ILE A 190 1.53 -21.32 -13.39
CA ILE A 190 0.44 -20.77 -12.57
C ILE A 190 -0.11 -19.45 -13.15
N GLU A 191 0.19 -19.14 -14.41
CA GLU A 191 -0.41 -18.01 -15.11
C GLU A 191 -1.95 -18.14 -15.13
N GLY A 192 -2.64 -17.01 -15.00
CA GLY A 192 -4.11 -17.01 -14.91
C GLY A 192 -4.66 -17.33 -13.52
N LYS A 193 -3.80 -17.65 -12.54
CA LYS A 193 -4.20 -17.86 -11.14
C LYS A 193 -4.24 -16.55 -10.36
N HIS A 194 -5.05 -16.53 -9.30
CA HIS A 194 -5.10 -15.41 -8.37
C HIS A 194 -3.86 -15.39 -7.49
N ALA A 195 -3.31 -14.19 -7.26
CA ALA A 195 -2.20 -14.02 -6.35
C ALA A 195 -2.36 -12.75 -5.50
N TYR A 196 -1.76 -12.80 -4.31
CA TYR A 196 -1.61 -11.69 -3.39
C TYR A 196 -0.15 -11.25 -3.35
N LEU A 197 0.09 -9.98 -3.64
CA LEU A 197 1.38 -9.33 -3.53
C LEU A 197 1.42 -8.44 -2.29
N ALA A 198 2.26 -8.82 -1.33
CA ALA A 198 2.58 -8.03 -0.14
C ALA A 198 3.97 -7.39 -0.29
N PRO A 199 4.07 -6.09 -0.65
CA PRO A 199 5.35 -5.45 -0.95
C PRO A 199 6.11 -4.96 0.30
N HIS A 200 5.53 -5.05 1.49
CA HIS A 200 6.13 -4.49 2.70
C HIS A 200 7.48 -5.12 3.02
N THR A 201 8.52 -4.29 3.03
CA THR A 201 9.89 -4.69 3.34
C THR A 201 10.41 -3.92 4.54
N ARG A 202 10.93 -4.65 5.53
CA ARG A 202 11.58 -4.07 6.71
C ARG A 202 12.86 -4.82 7.01
N ILE A 203 13.98 -4.10 7.05
CA ILE A 203 15.31 -4.74 7.15
C ILE A 203 15.96 -4.64 8.54
N ARG A 204 15.39 -3.85 9.46
CA ARG A 204 15.83 -3.73 10.86
C ARG A 204 14.64 -3.80 11.81
N ALA A 205 14.85 -4.35 13.01
CA ALA A 205 13.86 -4.48 14.09
C ALA A 205 12.49 -5.04 13.63
N GLY A 206 12.33 -6.36 13.72
CA GLY A 206 11.15 -7.07 13.18
C GLY A 206 11.24 -7.17 11.66
N VAL A 207 12.20 -7.95 11.17
CA VAL A 207 12.45 -8.13 9.72
C VAL A 207 11.19 -8.67 9.05
N VAL A 208 10.73 -7.99 8.01
CA VAL A 208 9.61 -8.43 7.16
C VAL A 208 10.11 -8.53 5.74
N ARG A 209 9.89 -9.70 5.13
CA ARG A 209 10.15 -9.94 3.72
C ARG A 209 8.87 -9.71 2.92
N PRO A 210 8.96 -9.01 1.78
CA PRO A 210 7.85 -8.93 0.86
C PRO A 210 7.65 -10.31 0.22
N PHE A 211 6.44 -10.61 -0.22
CA PHE A 211 6.13 -11.91 -0.81
C PHE A 211 5.03 -11.84 -1.86
N LEU A 212 4.97 -12.88 -2.68
CA LEU A 212 3.87 -13.19 -3.57
C LEU A 212 3.28 -14.54 -3.17
N ASP A 213 2.00 -14.56 -2.83
CA ASP A 213 1.23 -15.76 -2.55
C ASP A 213 0.35 -16.10 -3.75
N CYS A 214 0.66 -17.23 -4.40
CA CYS A 214 -0.09 -17.70 -5.56
C CYS A 214 -1.06 -18.81 -5.15
N GLN A 215 -2.35 -18.61 -5.41
CA GLN A 215 -3.39 -19.59 -5.06
C GLN A 215 -3.59 -20.61 -6.19
N ALA A 216 -3.89 -21.85 -5.81
CA ALA A 216 -4.08 -22.96 -6.76
C ALA A 216 -5.40 -22.86 -7.54
#